data_AF-A0A7W9KK86-F1
#
_entry.id   AF-A0A7W9KK86-F1
#
_cell.length_a   1.000
_cell.length_b   1.000
_cell.length_c   1.000
_cell.angle_alpha   90.00
_cell.angle_beta   90.00
_cell.angle_gamma   90.00
#
_symmetry.space_group_name_H-M   'P 1'
#
loop_
_entity.id
_entity.type
_entity.pdbx_description
1 polymer ?
#
loop_
_entity_poly.entity_id
_entity_poly.type
_entity_poly.pdbx_seq_one_letter_code
_entity_poly.pdbx_strand_id
1 'polypeptide(L)'
;MARGFFAKFLATAEPYVMPPTWQGRIENVPVRSATQDYHFWFSCTVLHQLTHPGAQAHPAPLEAAKHGILRQVMPVAAAVELTGGAALQAQLATQLGVPCHELNGQLRVWATDVVVSVDDADLQAVHQRHDLQRKLQVWQHEKEMERRECEFTAEMLTDPNRAVAWWLSRNPQQVAQAVGMIEPIARLSAAIHGPAEAPAEVSAEDQLLAAAEQLFAELDEWNRPLLGDQLAKTLATFGHADLAARLRDRLDAQGLAT
;
A
#
# COMPACT_ATOMS: atom_id res chain seq x y z
N MET A 1 70.25 -35.12 19.96
CA MET A 1 70.57 -33.98 19.07
C MET A 1 69.27 -33.36 18.53
N ALA A 2 68.52 -32.60 19.33
CA ALA A 2 67.28 -31.93 18.87
C ALA A 2 66.88 -30.72 19.73
N ARG A 3 67.85 -30.06 20.40
CA ARG A 3 67.60 -28.93 21.31
C ARG A 3 68.18 -27.59 20.85
N GLY A 4 68.90 -27.56 19.74
CA GLY A 4 69.56 -26.35 19.23
C GLY A 4 68.88 -25.69 18.01
N PHE A 5 67.91 -26.34 17.38
CA PHE A 5 67.35 -25.86 16.11
C PHE A 5 66.18 -24.87 16.30
N PHE A 6 65.39 -25.00 17.37
CA PHE A 6 64.27 -24.11 17.65
C PHE A 6 64.67 -22.76 18.27
N ALA A 7 65.80 -22.71 19.01
CA ALA A 7 66.26 -21.48 19.65
C ALA A 7 66.76 -20.43 18.63
N LYS A 8 67.24 -20.87 17.45
CA LYS A 8 67.61 -19.97 16.34
C LYS A 8 66.41 -19.46 15.54
N PHE A 9 65.25 -20.12 15.63
CA PHE A 9 64.06 -19.73 14.87
C PHE A 9 63.28 -18.59 15.54
N LEU A 10 63.28 -18.54 16.88
CA LEU A 10 62.66 -17.45 17.65
C LEU A 10 63.53 -16.20 17.75
N ALA A 11 64.83 -16.30 17.45
CA ALA A 11 65.75 -15.15 17.43
C ALA A 11 65.59 -14.26 16.17
N THR A 12 64.79 -14.70 15.19
CA THR A 12 64.48 -13.99 13.94
C THR A 12 62.98 -13.68 13.83
N ALA A 13 62.28 -13.62 14.96
CA ALA A 13 60.93 -13.06 14.98
C ALA A 13 61.08 -11.53 14.86
N GLU A 14 61.13 -11.03 13.63
CA GLU A 14 60.88 -9.62 13.37
C GLU A 14 59.55 -9.27 14.09
N PRO A 15 59.52 -8.20 14.90
CA PRO A 15 58.29 -7.81 15.57
C PRO A 15 57.20 -7.67 14.50
N TYR A 16 56.06 -8.30 14.71
CA TYR A 16 54.90 -8.12 13.83
C TYR A 16 54.43 -6.66 13.97
N VAL A 17 55.03 -5.78 13.17
CA VAL A 17 54.62 -4.39 13.06
C VAL A 17 53.32 -4.43 12.27
N MET A 18 52.20 -4.12 12.93
CA MET A 18 50.95 -3.93 12.22
C MET A 18 51.18 -2.91 11.10
N PRO A 19 50.89 -3.24 9.83
CA PRO A 19 51.05 -2.30 8.74
C PRO A 19 50.29 -1.00 9.08
N PRO A 20 50.84 0.18 8.78
CA PRO A 20 50.19 1.43 9.09
C PRO A 20 48.80 1.50 8.43
N THR A 21 47.82 2.02 9.16
CA THR A 21 46.48 2.27 8.66
C THR A 21 46.39 3.69 8.14
N TRP A 22 45.96 3.85 6.90
CA TRP A 22 45.76 5.15 6.27
C TRP A 22 44.28 5.49 6.20
N GLN A 23 43.98 6.78 6.30
CA GLN A 23 42.62 7.31 6.31
C GLN A 23 42.38 8.21 5.10
N GLY A 24 41.17 8.19 4.58
CA GLY A 24 40.63 9.23 3.69
C GLY A 24 39.13 9.38 3.90
N ARG A 25 38.52 10.27 3.12
CA ARG A 25 37.10 10.61 3.30
C ARG A 25 36.34 10.56 1.97
N ILE A 26 35.10 10.08 2.06
CA ILE A 26 34.08 10.21 1.03
C ILE A 26 33.08 11.24 1.57
N GLU A 27 32.80 12.28 0.80
CA GLU A 27 31.89 13.36 1.19
C GLU A 27 30.80 13.52 0.14
N ASN A 28 29.55 13.56 0.60
CA ASN A 28 28.36 13.92 -0.17
C ASN A 28 28.29 13.27 -1.55
N VAL A 29 28.54 11.97 -1.62
CA VAL A 29 28.38 11.23 -2.87
C VAL A 29 26.91 10.85 -3.04
N PRO A 30 26.28 11.20 -4.17
CA PRO A 30 24.90 10.82 -4.43
C PRO A 30 24.82 9.32 -4.72
N VAL A 31 23.91 8.63 -4.04
CA VAL A 31 23.64 7.21 -4.24
C VAL A 31 22.15 7.04 -4.53
N ARG A 32 21.83 6.35 -5.63
CA ARG A 32 20.45 6.16 -6.07
C ARG A 32 19.63 5.41 -5.01
N SER A 33 18.42 5.91 -4.72
CA SER A 33 17.43 5.21 -3.89
C SER A 33 16.52 4.31 -4.75
N ALA A 34 15.74 3.44 -4.11
CA ALA A 34 14.68 2.69 -4.80
C ALA A 34 13.54 3.61 -5.31
N THR A 35 13.37 4.77 -4.68
CA THR A 35 12.39 5.77 -5.11
C THR A 35 12.91 6.45 -6.38
N GLN A 36 12.15 6.32 -7.48
CA GLN A 36 12.51 6.89 -8.77
C GLN A 36 12.83 8.39 -8.67
N ASP A 37 13.93 8.80 -9.29
CA ASP A 37 14.45 10.18 -9.35
C ASP A 37 15.00 10.77 -8.03
N TYR A 38 15.01 10.01 -6.94
CA TYR A 38 15.58 10.44 -5.65
C TYR A 38 16.88 9.73 -5.28
N HIS A 39 17.73 10.43 -4.54
CA HIS A 39 19.05 9.96 -4.11
C HIS A 39 19.27 10.19 -2.61
N PHE A 40 20.12 9.34 -2.05
CA PHE A 40 20.74 9.54 -0.74
C PHE A 40 22.08 10.25 -0.90
N TRP A 41 22.47 11.04 0.10
CA TRP A 41 23.79 11.61 0.22
C TRP A 41 24.62 10.80 1.20
N PHE A 42 25.64 10.13 0.67
CA PHE A 42 26.52 9.25 1.45
C PHE A 42 27.84 9.92 1.79
N SER A 43 28.23 9.84 3.05
CA SER A 43 29.54 10.27 3.54
C SER A 43 30.11 9.23 4.51
N CYS A 44 31.43 9.01 4.47
CA CYS A 44 32.11 8.17 5.44
C CYS A 44 33.62 8.45 5.52
N THR A 45 34.22 7.97 6.61
CA THR A 45 35.66 7.88 6.78
C THR A 45 36.13 6.51 6.29
N VAL A 46 36.97 6.49 5.25
CA VAL A 46 37.54 5.26 4.68
C VAL A 46 38.89 4.98 5.33
N LEU A 47 39.04 3.79 5.90
CA LEU A 47 40.32 3.29 6.40
C LEU A 47 40.83 2.18 5.49
N HIS A 48 42.13 2.21 5.20
CA HIS A 48 42.77 1.18 4.41
C HIS A 48 44.15 0.80 4.94
N GLN A 49 44.52 -0.45 4.69
CA GLN A 49 45.77 -1.04 5.15
C GLN A 49 46.27 -2.05 4.12
N LEU A 50 47.56 -2.04 3.82
CA LEU A 50 48.17 -3.08 2.98
C LEU A 50 48.24 -4.39 3.76
N THR A 51 47.89 -5.51 3.12
CA THR A 51 47.80 -6.81 3.81
C THR A 51 49.18 -7.37 4.17
N HIS A 52 50.22 -7.04 3.41
CA HIS A 52 51.60 -7.43 3.71
C HIS A 52 52.62 -6.36 3.24
N PRO A 53 53.77 -6.21 3.93
CA PRO A 53 54.78 -5.17 3.66
C PRO A 53 55.53 -5.26 2.31
N GLY A 54 55.07 -6.12 1.39
CA GLY A 54 55.59 -6.25 0.02
C GLY A 54 54.49 -6.39 -1.05
N ALA A 55 53.24 -6.11 -0.69
CA ALA A 55 52.16 -6.06 -1.67
C ALA A 55 52.47 -4.97 -2.69
N GLN A 56 52.28 -5.25 -3.99
CA GLN A 56 52.33 -4.20 -4.99
C GLN A 56 51.26 -3.17 -4.64
N ALA A 57 51.70 -2.01 -4.17
CA ALA A 57 50.81 -0.91 -3.90
C ALA A 57 50.21 -0.47 -5.25
N HIS A 58 48.88 -0.55 -5.37
CA HIS A 58 48.18 0.12 -6.45
C HIS A 58 48.64 1.59 -6.50
N PRO A 59 48.83 2.20 -7.68
CA PRO A 59 49.37 3.56 -7.79
C PRO A 59 48.61 4.62 -6.97
N ALA A 60 47.32 4.39 -6.72
CA ALA A 60 46.47 5.17 -5.83
C ALA A 60 45.66 4.23 -4.92
N PRO A 61 46.19 3.82 -3.75
CA PRO A 61 45.51 2.85 -2.87
C PRO A 61 44.25 3.44 -2.23
N LEU A 62 44.25 4.74 -1.95
CA LEU A 62 43.09 5.43 -1.37
C LEU A 62 41.90 5.46 -2.34
N GLU A 63 42.12 5.72 -3.63
CA GLU A 63 41.04 5.75 -4.63
C GLU A 63 40.46 4.35 -4.87
N ALA A 64 41.31 3.32 -4.86
CA ALA A 64 40.86 1.94 -4.88
C ALA A 64 40.01 1.59 -3.64
N ALA A 65 40.41 2.06 -2.45
CA ALA A 65 39.64 1.89 -1.23
C ALA A 65 38.28 2.58 -1.29
N LYS A 66 38.24 3.85 -1.73
CA LYS A 66 36.99 4.60 -1.91
C LYS A 66 36.05 3.90 -2.89
N HIS A 67 36.60 3.45 -4.03
CA HIS A 67 35.83 2.72 -5.04
C HIS A 67 35.27 1.40 -4.49
N GLY A 68 36.06 0.65 -3.72
CA GLY A 68 35.63 -0.58 -3.05
C GLY A 68 34.44 -0.35 -2.12
N ILE A 69 34.50 0.71 -1.30
CA ILE A 69 33.38 1.11 -0.42
C ILE A 69 32.14 1.48 -1.24
N LEU A 70 32.27 2.35 -2.25
CA LEU A 70 31.14 2.77 -3.08
C LEU A 70 30.48 1.60 -3.82
N ARG A 71 31.28 0.63 -4.29
CA ARG A 71 30.78 -0.58 -4.95
C ARG A 71 29.94 -1.44 -4.02
N GLN A 72 30.21 -1.44 -2.71
CA GLN A 72 29.38 -2.12 -1.72
C GLN A 72 28.13 -1.32 -1.35
N VAL A 73 28.22 0.01 -1.29
CA VAL A 73 27.11 0.90 -0.91
C VAL A 73 26.02 1.00 -1.97
N MET A 74 26.41 1.19 -3.24
CA MET A 74 25.47 1.41 -4.35
C MET A 74 24.34 0.37 -4.48
N PRO A 75 24.60 -0.95 -4.46
CA PRO A 75 23.53 -1.94 -4.60
C PRO A 75 22.58 -1.98 -3.40
N VAL A 76 23.09 -1.73 -2.19
CA VAL A 76 22.28 -1.74 -0.97
C VAL A 76 21.35 -0.53 -0.93
N ALA A 77 21.86 0.66 -1.22
CA ALA A 77 21.08 1.88 -1.26
C ALA A 77 20.00 1.86 -2.36
N ALA A 78 20.29 1.26 -3.53
CA ALA A 78 19.34 1.14 -4.63
C ALA A 78 18.12 0.26 -4.32
N ALA A 79 18.19 -0.58 -3.28
CA ALA A 79 17.10 -1.45 -2.84
C ALA A 79 16.21 -0.82 -1.75
N VAL A 80 16.60 0.35 -1.21
CA VAL A 80 15.92 0.98 -0.07
C VAL A 80 15.16 2.23 -0.53
N GLU A 81 13.90 2.35 -0.11
CA GLU A 81 13.10 3.55 -0.34
C GLU A 81 13.64 4.75 0.43
N LEU A 82 13.40 5.97 -0.07
CA LEU A 82 13.92 7.20 0.53
C LEU A 82 13.54 7.38 2.01
N THR A 83 12.38 6.85 2.42
CA THR A 83 11.87 6.83 3.80
C THR A 83 12.71 5.96 4.75
N GLY A 84 13.47 5.01 4.21
CA GLY A 84 14.30 4.06 4.95
C GLY A 84 15.72 4.53 5.27
N GLY A 85 16.04 5.81 5.09
CA GLY A 85 17.41 6.34 5.23
C GLY A 85 18.10 6.01 6.55
N ALA A 86 17.38 6.08 7.68
CA ALA A 86 17.94 5.75 9.00
C ALA A 86 18.32 4.26 9.13
N ALA A 87 17.48 3.36 8.59
CA ALA A 87 17.77 1.93 8.58
C ALA A 87 18.95 1.61 7.64
N LEU A 88 18.99 2.26 6.47
CA LEU A 88 20.10 2.15 5.53
C LEU A 88 21.43 2.58 6.18
N GLN A 89 21.46 3.68 6.93
CA GLN A 89 22.66 4.12 7.65
C GLN A 89 23.15 3.05 8.63
N ALA A 90 22.25 2.50 9.46
CA ALA A 90 22.61 1.49 10.44
C ALA A 90 23.12 0.19 9.77
N GLN A 91 22.49 -0.22 8.69
CA GLN A 91 22.91 -1.37 7.89
C GLN A 91 24.30 -1.16 7.28
N LEU A 92 24.53 -0.01 6.63
CA LEU A 92 25.83 0.31 6.03
C LEU A 92 26.93 0.47 7.08
N ALA A 93 26.63 1.07 8.24
CA ALA A 93 27.59 1.17 9.34
C ALA A 93 28.05 -0.22 9.83
N THR A 94 27.13 -1.18 9.90
CA THR A 94 27.44 -2.56 10.31
C THR A 94 28.24 -3.28 9.22
N GLN A 95 27.83 -3.17 7.97
CA GLN A 95 28.46 -3.87 6.85
C GLN A 95 29.87 -3.33 6.56
N LEU A 96 30.03 -2.01 6.49
CA LEU A 96 31.30 -1.37 6.16
C LEU A 96 32.28 -1.33 7.33
N GLY A 97 31.81 -1.54 8.56
CA GLY A 97 32.66 -1.66 9.75
C GLY A 97 33.52 -2.92 9.76
N VAL A 98 33.21 -3.91 8.92
CA VAL A 98 34.01 -5.14 8.78
C VAL A 98 35.05 -4.97 7.66
N PRO A 99 36.35 -5.19 7.93
CA PRO A 99 37.39 -5.14 6.91
C PRO A 99 37.13 -6.10 5.75
N CYS A 100 37.02 -5.55 4.54
CA CYS A 100 36.92 -6.28 3.29
C CYS A 100 38.27 -6.26 2.56
N HIS A 101 38.52 -7.28 1.74
CA HIS A 101 39.72 -7.38 0.91
C HIS A 101 39.45 -6.90 -0.50
N GLU A 102 40.25 -5.94 -0.96
CA GLU A 102 40.24 -5.35 -2.30
C GLU A 102 41.53 -5.70 -3.04
N LEU A 103 41.54 -5.50 -4.37
CA LEU A 103 42.71 -5.70 -5.24
C LEU A 103 43.38 -7.07 -5.05
N ASN A 104 42.61 -8.15 -5.22
CA ASN A 104 43.08 -9.54 -5.05
C ASN A 104 43.69 -9.83 -3.67
N GLY A 105 43.17 -9.18 -2.62
CA GLY A 105 43.63 -9.38 -1.25
C GLY A 105 44.81 -8.53 -0.81
N GLN A 106 45.32 -7.65 -1.68
CA GLN A 106 46.47 -6.79 -1.39
C GLN A 106 46.10 -5.62 -0.47
N LEU A 107 44.83 -5.21 -0.45
CA LEU A 107 44.34 -4.06 0.29
C LEU A 107 43.20 -4.48 1.22
N ARG A 108 43.28 -4.16 2.50
CA ARG A 108 42.15 -4.23 3.45
C ARG A 108 41.49 -2.87 3.53
N VAL A 109 40.17 -2.83 3.46
CA VAL A 109 39.37 -1.60 3.43
C VAL A 109 38.15 -1.75 4.34
N TRP A 110 37.89 -0.74 5.15
CA TRP A 110 36.66 -0.60 5.93
C TRP A 110 36.28 0.87 6.04
N ALA A 111 35.08 1.15 6.51
CA ALA A 111 34.64 2.51 6.78
C ALA A 111 34.14 2.69 8.22
N THR A 112 34.27 3.91 8.70
CA THR A 112 33.74 4.40 9.97
C THR A 112 33.00 5.72 9.71
N ASP A 113 32.30 6.24 10.71
CA ASP A 113 31.55 7.51 10.62
C ASP A 113 30.59 7.54 9.41
N VAL A 114 29.85 6.44 9.21
CA VAL A 114 28.93 6.32 8.08
C VAL A 114 27.71 7.20 8.33
N VAL A 115 27.49 8.15 7.40
CA VAL A 115 26.37 9.08 7.42
C VAL A 115 25.61 8.94 6.10
N VAL A 116 24.29 8.75 6.22
CA VAL A 116 23.36 8.79 5.10
C VAL A 116 22.37 9.91 5.38
N SER A 117 22.33 10.89 4.48
CA SER A 117 21.40 12.02 4.58
C SER A 117 20.48 12.06 3.38
N VAL A 118 19.31 12.66 3.60
CA VAL A 118 18.24 12.85 2.62
C VAL A 118 17.83 14.31 2.74
N ASP A 119 17.45 14.94 1.63
CA ASP A 119 16.84 16.27 1.68
C ASP A 119 15.44 16.17 2.30
N ASP A 120 15.18 16.96 3.34
CA ASP A 120 13.87 17.00 4.00
C ASP A 120 12.74 17.36 3.02
N ALA A 121 13.01 18.18 1.99
CA ALA A 121 12.05 18.51 0.96
C ALA A 121 11.66 17.29 0.12
N ASP A 122 12.64 16.44 -0.23
CA ASP A 122 12.42 15.22 -0.99
C ASP A 122 11.66 14.18 -0.17
N LEU A 123 12.02 14.03 1.10
CA LEU A 123 11.35 13.13 2.03
C LEU A 123 9.87 13.55 2.23
N GLN A 124 9.61 14.84 2.38
CA GLN A 124 8.25 15.39 2.43
C GLN A 124 7.46 15.13 1.15
N ALA A 125 8.07 15.33 -0.03
CA ALA A 125 7.41 15.09 -1.31
C ALA A 125 7.01 13.60 -1.46
N VAL A 126 7.88 12.68 -1.05
CA VAL A 126 7.58 11.24 -1.04
C VAL A 126 6.41 10.93 -0.11
N HIS A 127 6.41 11.48 1.11
CA HIS A 127 5.31 11.28 2.05
C HIS A 127 3.97 11.81 1.52
N GLN A 128 3.96 13.03 0.97
CA GLN A 128 2.76 13.61 0.36
C GLN A 128 2.22 12.74 -0.78
N ARG A 129 3.10 12.18 -1.61
CA ARG A 129 2.70 11.25 -2.68
C ARG A 129 2.06 9.99 -2.12
N HIS A 130 2.65 9.37 -1.10
CA HIS A 130 2.05 8.20 -0.44
C HIS A 130 0.69 8.53 0.18
N ASP A 131 0.53 9.70 0.79
CA ASP A 131 -0.74 10.14 1.35
C ASP A 131 -1.83 10.29 0.29
N LEU A 132 -1.50 10.91 -0.85
CA LEU A 132 -2.41 11.04 -1.97
C LEU A 132 -2.78 9.68 -2.56
N GLN A 133 -1.83 8.76 -2.70
CA GLN A 133 -2.08 7.40 -3.17
C GLN A 133 -3.01 6.64 -2.22
N ARG A 134 -2.79 6.74 -0.90
CA ARG A 134 -3.67 6.11 0.10
C ARG A 134 -5.08 6.68 0.02
N LYS A 135 -5.22 8.01 -0.05
CA LYS A 135 -6.53 8.68 -0.17
C LYS A 135 -7.27 8.23 -1.45
N LEU A 136 -6.55 8.15 -2.57
CA LEU A 136 -7.13 7.69 -3.83
C LEU A 136 -7.59 6.23 -3.75
N GLN A 137 -6.79 5.34 -3.14
CA GLN A 137 -7.17 3.94 -2.94
C GLN A 137 -8.42 3.80 -2.09
N VAL A 138 -8.51 4.56 -0.98
CA VAL A 138 -9.72 4.58 -0.13
C VAL A 138 -10.93 5.04 -0.94
N TRP A 139 -10.82 6.17 -1.63
CA TRP A 139 -11.90 6.70 -2.46
C TRP A 139 -12.35 5.72 -3.57
N GLN A 140 -11.40 5.06 -4.23
CA GLN A 140 -11.70 4.04 -5.24
C GLN A 140 -12.42 2.83 -4.63
N HIS A 141 -12.00 2.39 -3.45
CA HIS A 141 -12.66 1.30 -2.74
C HIS A 141 -14.10 1.70 -2.34
N GLU A 142 -14.30 2.90 -1.81
CA GLU A 142 -15.62 3.42 -1.47
C GLU A 142 -16.54 3.46 -2.70
N LYS A 143 -16.05 3.97 -3.83
CA LYS A 143 -16.82 4.02 -5.08
C LYS A 143 -17.13 2.64 -5.65
N GLU A 144 -16.19 1.70 -5.56
CA GLU A 144 -16.41 0.33 -5.99
C GLU A 144 -17.44 -0.39 -5.10
N MET A 145 -17.41 -0.14 -3.78
CA MET A 145 -18.39 -0.69 -2.85
C MET A 145 -19.79 -0.11 -3.13
N GLU A 146 -19.90 1.21 -3.30
CA GLU A 146 -21.17 1.87 -3.67
C GLU A 146 -21.72 1.31 -4.99
N ARG A 147 -20.87 1.13 -6.01
CA ARG A 147 -21.28 0.53 -7.29
C ARG A 147 -21.78 -0.90 -7.10
N ARG A 148 -21.05 -1.74 -6.37
CA ARG A 148 -21.44 -3.14 -6.12
C ARG A 148 -22.75 -3.23 -5.36
N GLU A 149 -22.98 -2.36 -4.39
CA GLU A 149 -24.26 -2.29 -3.67
C GLU A 149 -25.41 -1.92 -4.61
N CYS A 150 -25.23 -0.93 -5.47
CA CYS A 150 -26.23 -0.55 -6.46
C CYS A 150 -26.50 -1.66 -7.49
N GLU A 151 -25.45 -2.28 -8.04
CA GLU A 151 -25.56 -3.40 -8.99
C GLU A 151 -26.27 -4.60 -8.37
N PHE A 152 -25.90 -4.96 -7.14
CA PHE A 152 -26.52 -6.05 -6.41
C PHE A 152 -28.01 -5.78 -6.16
N THR A 153 -28.35 -4.57 -5.74
CA THR A 153 -29.75 -4.17 -5.51
C THR A 153 -30.54 -4.21 -6.82
N ALA A 154 -29.96 -3.76 -7.92
CA ALA A 154 -30.58 -3.84 -9.25
C ALA A 154 -30.83 -5.29 -9.69
N GLU A 155 -29.88 -6.18 -9.46
CA GLU A 155 -30.02 -7.62 -9.76
C GLU A 155 -31.15 -8.25 -8.93
N MET A 156 -31.26 -7.90 -7.64
CA MET A 156 -32.35 -8.36 -6.78
C MET A 156 -33.72 -7.85 -7.27
N LEU A 157 -33.80 -6.61 -7.74
CA LEU A 157 -35.04 -6.05 -8.27
C LEU A 157 -35.48 -6.66 -9.61
N THR A 158 -34.58 -7.37 -10.32
CA THR A 158 -34.91 -8.05 -11.58
C THR A 158 -35.66 -9.37 -11.34
N ASP A 159 -35.41 -10.07 -10.23
CA ASP A 159 -36.08 -11.33 -9.89
C ASP A 159 -36.63 -11.28 -8.46
N PRO A 160 -37.97 -11.18 -8.29
CA PRO A 160 -38.62 -11.11 -6.99
C PRO A 160 -38.25 -12.26 -6.05
N ASN A 161 -38.01 -13.46 -6.59
CA ASN A 161 -37.67 -14.63 -5.78
C ASN A 161 -36.23 -14.53 -5.24
N ARG A 162 -35.31 -13.92 -5.98
CA ARG A 162 -33.92 -13.68 -5.53
C ARG A 162 -33.86 -12.63 -4.42
N ALA A 163 -34.63 -11.54 -4.55
CA ALA A 163 -34.75 -10.53 -3.50
C ALA A 163 -35.27 -11.13 -2.18
N VAL A 164 -36.29 -11.97 -2.25
CA VAL A 164 -36.89 -12.64 -1.08
C VAL A 164 -35.92 -13.65 -0.46
N ALA A 165 -35.20 -14.43 -1.28
CA ALA A 165 -34.17 -15.35 -0.80
C ALA A 165 -33.01 -14.63 -0.10
N TRP A 166 -32.55 -13.48 -0.64
CA TRP A 166 -31.55 -12.65 0.01
C TRP A 166 -32.04 -12.10 1.34
N TRP A 167 -33.28 -11.60 1.41
CA TRP A 167 -33.85 -11.09 2.64
C TRP A 167 -33.96 -12.18 3.71
N LEU A 168 -34.37 -13.39 3.33
CA LEU A 168 -34.40 -14.57 4.21
C LEU A 168 -33.01 -14.96 4.71
N SER A 169 -31.96 -14.81 3.89
CA SER A 169 -30.58 -15.10 4.32
C SER A 169 -30.10 -14.17 5.44
N ARG A 170 -30.63 -12.93 5.51
CA ARG A 170 -30.34 -11.96 6.57
C ARG A 170 -31.33 -12.04 7.74
N ASN A 171 -32.56 -12.49 7.50
CA ASN A 171 -33.63 -12.63 8.49
C ASN A 171 -34.20 -14.06 8.51
N PRO A 172 -33.41 -15.07 8.93
CA PRO A 172 -33.79 -16.48 8.80
C PRO A 172 -35.01 -16.88 9.63
N GLN A 173 -35.40 -16.08 10.62
CA GLN A 173 -36.53 -16.35 11.51
C GLN A 173 -37.85 -15.73 11.03
N GLN A 174 -37.84 -14.86 10.02
CA GLN A 174 -39.00 -14.08 9.60
C GLN A 174 -39.64 -14.61 8.30
N VAL A 175 -39.76 -15.93 8.18
CA VAL A 175 -40.22 -16.59 6.93
C VAL A 175 -41.62 -16.16 6.49
N ALA A 176 -42.55 -15.93 7.43
CA ALA A 176 -43.91 -15.49 7.11
C ALA A 176 -43.94 -14.07 6.48
N GLN A 177 -43.06 -13.19 6.94
CA GLN A 177 -42.92 -11.82 6.43
C GLN A 177 -42.25 -11.84 5.04
N ALA A 178 -41.27 -12.73 4.82
CA ALA A 178 -40.69 -12.95 3.50
C ALA A 178 -41.71 -13.33 2.42
N VAL A 179 -42.69 -14.17 2.76
CA VAL A 179 -43.75 -14.59 1.83
C VAL A 179 -44.71 -13.44 1.53
N GLY A 180 -45.01 -12.57 2.51
CA GLY A 180 -45.82 -11.37 2.29
C GLY A 180 -45.21 -10.40 1.28
N MET A 181 -43.87 -10.24 1.32
CA MET A 181 -43.16 -9.29 0.47
C MET A 181 -43.02 -9.70 -1.00
N ILE A 182 -43.35 -10.94 -1.37
CA ILE A 182 -43.21 -11.44 -2.76
C ILE A 182 -44.02 -10.57 -3.73
N GLU A 183 -45.29 -10.31 -3.40
CA GLU A 183 -46.22 -9.58 -4.26
C GLU A 183 -45.88 -8.06 -4.37
N PRO A 184 -45.50 -7.37 -3.27
CA PRO A 184 -44.93 -6.02 -3.34
C PRO A 184 -43.65 -5.93 -4.20
N ILE A 185 -42.69 -6.85 -4.04
CA ILE A 185 -41.44 -6.86 -4.82
C ILE A 185 -41.71 -7.11 -6.29
N ALA A 186 -42.62 -8.03 -6.62
CA ALA A 186 -43.01 -8.30 -8.00
C ALA A 186 -43.61 -7.07 -8.71
N ARG A 187 -44.43 -6.28 -8.00
CA ARG A 187 -44.98 -5.03 -8.53
C ARG A 187 -43.93 -3.94 -8.69
N LEU A 188 -42.98 -3.83 -7.76
CA LEU A 188 -41.83 -2.94 -7.87
C LEU A 188 -40.96 -3.29 -9.08
N SER A 189 -40.64 -4.56 -9.25
CA SER A 189 -39.87 -5.09 -10.39
C SER A 189 -40.56 -4.78 -11.72
N ALA A 190 -41.86 -5.06 -11.83
CA ALA A 190 -42.66 -4.77 -13.02
C ALA A 190 -42.75 -3.27 -13.34
N ALA A 191 -42.78 -2.41 -12.32
CA ALA A 191 -42.82 -0.97 -12.53
C ALA A 191 -41.46 -0.40 -12.97
N ILE A 192 -40.34 -0.97 -12.50
CA ILE A 192 -38.97 -0.57 -12.88
C ILE A 192 -38.63 -1.05 -14.29
N HIS A 193 -38.97 -2.30 -14.62
CA HIS A 193 -38.61 -2.93 -15.89
C HIS A 193 -39.71 -2.80 -16.98
N GLY A 194 -40.88 -2.26 -16.62
CA GLY A 194 -42.08 -2.21 -17.46
C GLY A 194 -42.78 -3.57 -17.60
N PRO A 195 -44.10 -3.63 -17.83
CA PRO A 195 -44.78 -4.90 -17.93
C PRO A 195 -44.58 -5.60 -19.29
N ALA A 196 -44.31 -6.91 -19.24
CA ALA A 196 -45.08 -7.83 -20.08
C ALA A 196 -46.51 -7.86 -19.49
N GLU A 197 -47.41 -7.08 -20.10
CA GLU A 197 -48.85 -6.93 -19.79
C GLU A 197 -49.24 -6.34 -18.41
N ALA A 198 -49.55 -5.03 -18.38
CA ALA A 198 -50.40 -4.42 -17.35
C ALA A 198 -51.41 -3.43 -17.99
N PRO A 199 -52.60 -3.22 -17.38
CA PRO A 199 -53.69 -2.42 -17.93
C PRO A 199 -53.41 -0.91 -17.87
N ALA A 200 -53.84 -0.19 -18.91
CA ALA A 200 -53.33 1.11 -19.33
C ALA A 200 -53.93 2.37 -18.67
N GLU A 201 -54.12 2.45 -17.34
CA GLU A 201 -54.73 3.65 -16.72
C GLU A 201 -53.94 4.34 -15.59
N VAL A 202 -52.87 3.74 -15.05
CA VAL A 202 -52.04 4.36 -14.00
C VAL A 202 -50.62 4.55 -14.54
N SER A 203 -50.05 5.75 -14.36
CA SER A 203 -48.66 6.04 -14.73
C SER A 203 -47.72 5.01 -14.07
N ALA A 204 -46.77 4.46 -14.82
CA ALA A 204 -45.79 3.50 -14.29
C ALA A 204 -45.06 4.04 -13.04
N GLU A 205 -44.89 5.37 -12.98
CA GLU A 205 -44.35 6.10 -11.85
C GLU A 205 -45.19 5.96 -10.57
N ASP A 206 -46.51 6.12 -10.69
CA ASP A 206 -47.43 6.05 -9.55
C ASP A 206 -47.62 4.59 -9.09
N GLN A 207 -47.54 3.63 -10.01
CA GLN A 207 -47.52 2.20 -9.68
C GLN A 207 -46.25 1.81 -8.92
N LEU A 208 -45.08 2.34 -9.32
CA LEU A 208 -43.80 2.11 -8.66
C LEU A 208 -43.81 2.67 -7.23
N LEU A 209 -44.34 3.88 -7.06
CA LEU A 209 -44.47 4.50 -5.74
C LEU A 209 -45.41 3.69 -4.83
N ALA A 210 -46.57 3.29 -5.33
CA ALA A 210 -47.53 2.50 -4.56
C ALA A 210 -46.98 1.10 -4.16
N ALA A 211 -46.22 0.47 -5.07
CA ALA A 211 -45.55 -0.79 -4.78
C ALA A 211 -44.44 -0.64 -3.74
N ALA A 212 -43.67 0.46 -3.80
CA ALA A 212 -42.67 0.80 -2.79
C ALA A 212 -43.30 1.01 -1.41
N GLU A 213 -44.41 1.75 -1.33
CA GLU A 213 -45.14 1.99 -0.08
C GLU A 213 -45.65 0.68 0.54
N GLN A 214 -46.20 -0.21 -0.27
CA GLN A 214 -46.69 -1.49 0.21
C GLN A 214 -45.55 -2.39 0.70
N LEU A 215 -44.40 -2.36 0.03
CA LEU A 215 -43.19 -3.04 0.50
C LEU A 215 -42.69 -2.47 1.83
N PHE A 216 -42.64 -1.14 1.97
CA PHE A 216 -42.19 -0.48 3.19
C PHE A 216 -43.14 -0.70 4.38
N ALA A 217 -44.43 -0.82 4.14
CA ALA A 217 -45.43 -1.09 5.18
C ALA A 217 -45.22 -2.47 5.86
N GLU A 218 -44.67 -3.44 5.13
CA GLU A 218 -44.40 -4.78 5.65
C GLU A 218 -43.02 -4.90 6.33
N LEU A 219 -42.16 -3.90 6.21
CA LEU A 219 -40.82 -3.90 6.80
C LEU A 219 -40.80 -3.28 8.21
N ASP A 220 -39.94 -3.83 9.06
CA ASP A 220 -39.67 -3.32 10.40
C ASP A 220 -39.02 -1.92 10.38
N GLU A 221 -39.22 -1.16 11.45
CA GLU A 221 -38.81 0.26 11.58
C GLU A 221 -37.31 0.50 11.33
N TRP A 222 -36.46 -0.50 11.60
CA TRP A 222 -35.00 -0.44 11.40
C TRP A 222 -34.55 -0.65 9.95
N ASN A 223 -35.32 -1.39 9.16
CA ASN A 223 -34.93 -1.80 7.80
C ASN A 223 -35.53 -0.90 6.71
N ARG A 224 -36.64 -0.22 7.02
CA ARG A 224 -37.35 0.71 6.14
C ARG A 224 -36.48 1.87 5.61
N PRO A 225 -35.71 2.62 6.43
CA PRO A 225 -34.91 3.75 5.95
C PRO A 225 -33.76 3.31 5.04
N LEU A 226 -33.08 2.21 5.39
CA LEU A 226 -31.93 1.68 4.64
C LEU A 226 -32.34 1.21 3.23
N LEU A 227 -33.43 0.44 3.13
CA LEU A 227 -33.96 -0.01 1.84
C LEU A 227 -34.53 1.16 1.02
N GLY A 228 -35.17 2.14 1.67
CA GLY A 228 -35.66 3.34 1.00
C GLY A 228 -34.57 4.16 0.33
N ASP A 229 -33.46 4.43 1.04
CA ASP A 229 -32.33 5.17 0.48
C ASP A 229 -31.61 4.38 -0.62
N GLN A 230 -31.42 3.06 -0.44
CA GLN A 230 -30.83 2.22 -1.48
C GLN A 230 -31.68 2.15 -2.75
N LEU A 231 -33.01 2.05 -2.62
CA LEU A 231 -33.92 2.00 -3.77
C LEU A 231 -34.00 3.35 -4.50
N ALA A 232 -33.98 4.47 -3.77
CA ALA A 232 -33.82 5.80 -4.36
C ALA A 232 -32.49 5.95 -5.11
N LYS A 233 -31.38 5.50 -4.50
CA LYS A 233 -30.05 5.54 -5.13
C LYS A 233 -29.97 4.71 -6.41
N THR A 234 -30.55 3.51 -6.41
CA THR A 234 -30.60 2.69 -7.63
C THR A 234 -31.44 3.34 -8.72
N LEU A 235 -32.63 3.85 -8.41
CA LEU A 235 -33.49 4.55 -9.39
C LEU A 235 -32.74 5.73 -10.05
N ALA A 236 -32.02 6.52 -9.26
CA ALA A 236 -31.21 7.62 -9.79
C ALA A 236 -30.09 7.13 -10.73
N THR A 237 -29.45 5.99 -10.39
CA THR A 237 -28.37 5.40 -11.20
C THR A 237 -28.88 4.87 -12.55
N PHE A 238 -30.12 4.37 -12.62
CA PHE A 238 -30.74 3.89 -13.85
C PHE A 238 -31.50 4.97 -14.66
N GLY A 239 -31.32 6.25 -14.33
CA GLY A 239 -31.88 7.36 -15.10
C GLY A 239 -33.29 7.82 -14.66
N HIS A 240 -33.81 7.29 -13.56
CA HIS A 240 -35.08 7.68 -12.95
C HIS A 240 -34.87 8.69 -11.81
N ALA A 241 -34.11 9.77 -12.06
CA ALA A 241 -33.72 10.74 -11.04
C ALA A 241 -34.92 11.48 -10.41
N ASP A 242 -35.93 11.82 -11.21
CA ASP A 242 -37.14 12.50 -10.72
C ASP A 242 -37.97 11.59 -9.80
N LEU A 243 -38.00 10.28 -10.08
CA LEU A 243 -38.67 9.30 -9.21
C LEU A 243 -37.90 9.07 -7.92
N ALA A 244 -36.56 9.00 -7.99
CA ALA A 244 -35.72 8.90 -6.81
C ALA A 244 -35.92 10.09 -5.85
N ALA A 245 -36.04 11.30 -6.39
CA ALA A 245 -36.32 12.50 -5.59
C ALA A 245 -37.70 12.44 -4.92
N ARG A 246 -38.74 12.07 -5.68
CA ARG A 246 -40.11 11.91 -5.14
C ARG A 246 -40.19 10.82 -4.07
N LEU A 247 -39.45 9.72 -4.23
CA LEU A 247 -39.36 8.65 -3.22
C LEU A 247 -38.73 9.18 -1.92
N ARG A 248 -37.62 9.93 -2.01
CA ARG A 248 -36.96 10.55 -0.85
C ARG A 248 -37.86 11.55 -0.15
N ASP A 249 -38.47 12.48 -0.87
CA ASP A 249 -39.40 13.46 -0.30
C ASP A 249 -40.58 12.80 0.44
N ARG A 250 -41.02 11.62 -0.02
CA ARG A 250 -42.09 10.85 0.65
C ARG A 250 -41.62 10.02 1.84
N LEU A 251 -40.41 9.49 1.81
CA LEU A 251 -39.78 8.88 2.99
C LEU A 251 -39.56 9.94 4.08
N ASP A 252 -39.08 11.13 3.72
CA ASP A 252 -38.87 12.26 4.63
C ASP A 252 -40.19 12.75 5.25
N ALA A 253 -41.25 12.89 4.44
CA ALA A 253 -42.57 13.34 4.90
C ALA A 253 -43.25 12.37 5.89
N GLN A 254 -42.88 11.10 5.89
CA GLN A 254 -43.34 10.10 6.86
C GLN A 254 -42.47 10.06 8.14
N GLY A 255 -41.42 10.89 8.23
CA GLY A 255 -40.49 10.93 9.36
C GLY A 255 -39.43 9.83 9.32
N LEU A 256 -39.09 9.31 8.13
CA LEU A 256 -38.31 8.08 7.94
C LEU A 256 -36.90 8.29 7.37
N ALA A 257 -36.38 9.52 7.30
CA ALA A 257 -35.00 9.78 6.94
C ALA A 257 -34.22 10.38 8.11
N THR A 258 -33.32 9.57 8.68
CA THR A 258 -32.22 9.99 9.54
C THR A 258 -31.02 9.11 9.25
#